data_AF-A0A949U816-F1
#
_entry.id   AF-A0A949U816-F1
#
_cell.length_a   1.000
_cell.length_b   1.000
_cell.length_c   1.000
_cell.angle_alpha   90.00
_cell.angle_beta   90.00
_cell.angle_gamma   90.00
#
_symmetry.space_group_name_H-M   'P 1'
#
loop_
_entity.id
_entity.type
_entity.pdbx_description
1 polymer ?
#
loop_
_entity_poly.entity_id
_entity_poly.type
_entity_poly.pdbx_seq_one_letter_code
_entity_poly.pdbx_strand_id
1 'polypeptide(L)'
;MSTLAWVHCGRCHTARRFRFAPVVSGLSSLGTKAECASCSHVAFTMVDGRRAFCPLCDGFERIELVPSSVPGAGFACCSACGQLLAALYADLGSWSAARSPNGLRPEGSSQP
;
A
#
# COMPACT_ATOMS: atom_id res chain seq x y z
N MET A 1 17.25 -4.97 -2.73
CA MET A 1 16.60 -5.90 -1.77
C MET A 1 15.12 -5.58 -1.78
N SER A 2 14.26 -6.48 -2.26
CA SER A 2 12.83 -6.20 -2.42
C SER A 2 12.16 -6.09 -1.05
N THR A 3 11.74 -4.90 -0.66
CA THR A 3 10.98 -4.65 0.58
C THR A 3 9.64 -5.38 0.49
N LEU A 4 9.51 -6.54 1.15
CA LEU A 4 8.30 -7.35 1.11
C LEU A 4 7.25 -6.74 2.04
N ALA A 5 6.35 -5.93 1.48
CA ALA A 5 5.18 -5.41 2.19
C ALA A 5 4.07 -6.47 2.24
N TRP A 6 3.54 -6.69 3.44
CA TRP A 6 2.41 -7.57 3.72
C TRP A 6 1.19 -6.71 4.13
N VAL A 7 -0.01 -7.13 3.78
CA VAL A 7 -1.26 -6.53 4.32
C VAL A 7 -2.26 -7.64 4.64
N HIS A 8 -3.22 -7.34 5.50
CA HIS A 8 -4.30 -8.27 5.77
C HIS A 8 -5.20 -8.42 4.53
N CYS A 9 -5.25 -9.62 3.95
CA CYS A 9 -6.08 -9.89 2.79
C CYS A 9 -7.52 -10.20 3.22
N GLY A 10 -8.48 -9.36 2.83
CA GLY A 10 -9.90 -9.56 3.14
C GLY A 10 -10.48 -10.88 2.62
N ARG A 11 -9.94 -11.42 1.51
CA ARG A 11 -10.38 -12.71 0.93
C ARG A 11 -9.70 -13.93 1.53
N CYS A 12 -8.43 -13.83 1.94
CA CYS A 12 -7.73 -14.93 2.59
C CYS A 12 -7.91 -14.96 4.10
N HIS A 13 -8.48 -13.90 4.69
CA HIS A 13 -8.61 -13.70 6.14
C HIS A 13 -7.28 -13.86 6.90
N THR A 14 -6.17 -13.46 6.28
CA THR A 14 -4.83 -13.56 6.87
C THR A 14 -3.86 -12.57 6.24
N ALA A 15 -2.72 -12.33 6.91
CA ALA A 15 -1.64 -11.52 6.37
C ALA A 15 -0.99 -12.23 5.18
N ARG A 16 -0.90 -11.55 4.04
CA ARG A 16 -0.30 -12.08 2.81
C ARG A 16 0.69 -11.09 2.22
N ARG A 17 1.62 -11.59 1.41
CA ARG A 17 2.49 -10.75 0.58
C ARG A 17 1.66 -10.11 -0.51
N PHE A 18 1.99 -8.86 -0.83
CA PHE A 18 1.35 -8.13 -1.91
C PHE A 18 2.30 -7.91 -3.07
N ARG A 19 1.72 -7.86 -4.26
CA ARG A 19 2.39 -7.40 -5.48
C ARG A 19 1.80 -6.05 -5.84
N PHE A 20 2.68 -5.12 -6.16
CA PHE A 20 2.28 -3.85 -6.75
C PHE A 20 2.22 -4.03 -8.27
N ALA A 21 1.09 -3.64 -8.85
CA ALA A 21 0.88 -3.68 -10.29
C ALA A 21 0.14 -2.43 -10.74
N PRO A 22 0.30 -1.98 -11.99
CA PRO A 22 -0.56 -0.93 -12.55
C PRO A 22 -2.04 -1.30 -12.42
N VAL A 23 -2.89 -0.31 -12.15
CA VAL A 23 -4.35 -0.52 -12.14
C VAL A 23 -4.81 -0.96 -13.53
N VAL A 24 -4.28 -0.30 -14.57
CA VAL A 24 -4.46 -0.65 -15.98
C VAL A 24 -3.09 -0.94 -16.58
N SER A 25 -2.94 -2.11 -17.21
CA SER A 25 -1.69 -2.50 -17.87
C SER A 25 -1.24 -1.46 -18.90
N GLY A 26 0.01 -1.04 -18.81
CA GLY A 26 0.60 -0.03 -19.70
C GLY A 26 0.27 1.43 -19.34
N LEU A 27 -0.60 1.69 -18.35
CA LEU A 27 -0.98 3.04 -17.93
C LEU A 27 -0.70 3.26 -16.44
N SER A 28 0.59 3.39 -16.09
CA SER A 28 1.04 3.62 -14.71
C SER A 28 0.54 4.94 -14.09
N SER A 29 0.20 5.93 -14.93
CA SER A 29 -0.36 7.21 -14.51
C SER A 29 -1.74 7.09 -13.86
N LEU A 30 -2.49 6.01 -14.17
CA LEU A 30 -3.80 5.75 -13.56
C LEU A 30 -3.71 5.15 -12.16
N GLY A 31 -2.49 4.87 -11.69
CA GLY A 31 -2.23 4.40 -10.34
C GLY A 31 -1.71 2.97 -10.29
N THR A 32 -1.46 2.53 -9.06
CA THR A 32 -0.92 1.23 -8.70
C THR A 32 -1.90 0.53 -7.76
N LYS A 33 -2.25 -0.71 -8.06
CA LYS A 33 -2.98 -1.59 -7.13
C LYS A 33 -2.00 -2.46 -6.34
N ALA A 34 -2.31 -2.66 -5.07
CA ALA A 34 -1.69 -3.69 -4.25
C ALA A 34 -2.61 -4.92 -4.23
N GLU A 35 -2.19 -6.02 -4.84
CA GLU A 35 -2.96 -7.27 -4.90
C GLU A 35 -2.29 -8.41 -4.12
N CYS A 36 -3.10 -9.25 -3.51
CA CYS A 36 -2.63 -10.40 -2.75
C CYS A 36 -1.90 -11.36 -3.70
N ALA A 37 -0.63 -11.67 -3.41
CA ALA A 37 0.18 -12.55 -4.24
C ALA A 37 -0.37 -13.99 -4.33
N SER A 38 -1.30 -14.36 -3.46
CA SER A 38 -1.90 -15.70 -3.40
C SER A 38 -3.27 -15.80 -4.10
N CYS A 39 -4.11 -14.77 -4.03
CA CYS A 39 -5.50 -14.84 -4.51
C CYS A 39 -5.91 -13.67 -5.43
N SER A 40 -4.97 -12.79 -5.74
CA SER A 40 -5.14 -11.60 -6.58
C SER A 40 -6.21 -10.60 -6.11
N HIS A 41 -6.72 -10.76 -4.89
CA HIS A 41 -7.63 -9.80 -4.29
C HIS A 41 -6.90 -8.46 -4.06
N VAL A 42 -7.49 -7.38 -4.56
CA VAL A 42 -6.95 -6.02 -4.40
C VAL A 42 -7.21 -5.56 -2.98
N ALA A 43 -6.14 -5.31 -2.21
CA ALA A 43 -6.28 -4.74 -0.86
C ALA A 43 -6.55 -3.24 -0.91
N PHE A 44 -5.84 -2.51 -1.78
CA PHE A 44 -6.06 -1.09 -2.00
C PHE A 44 -5.47 -0.64 -3.34
N THR A 45 -5.96 0.51 -3.81
CA THR A 45 -5.44 1.18 -4.99
C THR A 45 -4.85 2.53 -4.58
N MET A 46 -3.65 2.81 -5.07
CA MET A 46 -2.97 4.09 -4.91
C MET A 46 -2.94 4.87 -6.22
N VAL A 47 -3.21 6.16 -6.16
CA VAL A 47 -3.06 7.10 -7.26
C VAL A 47 -1.92 8.06 -6.91
N ASP A 48 -1.06 8.35 -7.87
CA ASP A 48 0.17 9.15 -7.71
C ASP A 48 1.09 8.71 -6.55
N GLY A 49 1.04 7.43 -6.18
CA GLY A 49 1.88 6.82 -5.14
C GLY A 49 1.56 7.23 -3.70
N ARG A 50 0.57 8.10 -3.46
CA ARG A 50 0.30 8.68 -2.14
C ARG A 50 -1.17 8.93 -1.80
N ARG A 51 -2.09 8.67 -2.72
CA ARG A 51 -3.54 8.84 -2.51
C ARG A 51 -4.26 7.51 -2.65
N ALA A 52 -5.28 7.24 -1.85
CA ALA A 52 -6.17 6.09 -2.01
C ALA A 52 -7.63 6.53 -1.88
N PHE A 53 -8.53 5.70 -2.41
CA PHE A 53 -9.96 5.92 -2.23
C PHE A 53 -10.34 5.75 -0.75
N CYS A 54 -11.00 6.74 -0.18
CA CYS A 54 -11.58 6.70 1.15
C CYS A 54 -13.11 6.59 1.04
N PRO A 55 -13.72 5.52 1.56
CA PRO A 55 -15.17 5.32 1.47
C PRO A 55 -15.97 6.34 2.30
N LEU A 56 -15.38 6.94 3.33
CA LEU A 56 -16.07 7.97 4.14
C LEU A 56 -16.05 9.35 3.49
N CYS A 57 -14.96 9.70 2.80
CA CYS A 57 -14.85 10.96 2.06
C CYS A 57 -15.43 10.88 0.65
N ASP A 58 -15.77 9.67 0.19
CA ASP A 58 -16.19 9.37 -1.18
C ASP A 58 -15.23 9.95 -2.24
N GLY A 59 -13.92 9.80 -2.01
CA GLY A 59 -12.89 10.46 -2.81
C GLY A 59 -11.50 9.90 -2.63
N PHE A 60 -10.56 10.34 -3.50
CA PHE A 60 -9.15 9.97 -3.42
C PHE A 60 -8.37 10.94 -2.54
N GLU A 61 -8.10 10.52 -1.32
CA GLU A 61 -7.41 11.32 -0.31
C GLU A 61 -5.97 10.86 -0.10
N ARG A 62 -5.12 11.75 0.44
CA ARG A 62 -3.76 11.36 0.81
C ARG A 62 -3.79 10.31 1.91
N ILE A 63 -2.80 9.42 1.86
CA ILE A 63 -2.61 8.36 2.84
C ILE A 63 -1.56 8.82 3.85
N GLU A 64 -1.91 8.71 5.13
CA GLU A 64 -0.98 8.84 6.23
C GLU A 64 -0.59 7.44 6.74
N LEU A 65 0.71 7.22 6.96
CA LEU A 65 1.23 5.98 7.51
C LEU A 65 1.45 6.12 9.01
N VAL A 66 0.58 5.47 9.79
CA VAL A 66 0.61 5.52 11.26
C VAL A 66 1.29 4.25 11.79
N PRO A 67 2.36 4.36 12.60
CA PRO A 67 2.98 3.19 13.21
C PRO A 67 2.05 2.56 14.26
N SER A 68 2.07 1.23 14.38
CA SER A 68 1.42 0.55 15.50
C SER A 68 2.39 0.32 16.65
N SER A 69 1.88 -0.03 17.82
CA SER A 69 2.69 -0.52 18.94
C SER A 69 3.31 -1.90 18.69
N VAL A 70 2.83 -2.63 17.67
CA VAL A 70 3.37 -3.93 17.26
C VAL A 70 4.56 -3.69 16.31
N PRO A 71 5.77 -4.16 16.65
CA PRO A 71 6.93 -4.00 15.80
C PRO A 71 6.70 -4.57 14.40
N GLY A 72 7.03 -3.78 13.36
CA GLY A 72 6.82 -4.18 11.97
C GLY A 72 5.40 -4.02 11.47
N ALA A 73 4.43 -3.59 12.29
CA ALA A 73 3.06 -3.32 11.85
C ALA A 73 2.72 -1.83 11.92
N GLY A 74 1.79 -1.40 11.08
CA GLY A 74 1.26 -0.05 11.03
C GLY A 74 0.01 0.02 10.17
N PHE A 75 -0.46 1.23 9.92
CA PHE A 75 -1.76 1.50 9.35
C PHE A 75 -1.64 2.55 8.24
N ALA A 76 -2.35 2.32 7.15
CA ALA A 76 -2.64 3.35 6.15
C ALA A 76 -3.98 3.99 6.52
N CYS A 77 -3.97 5.27 6.82
CA CYS A 77 -5.15 6.04 7.20
C CYS A 77 -5.43 7.15 6.17
N CYS A 78 -6.70 7.53 6.01
CA CYS A 78 -7.08 8.71 5.26
C CYS A 78 -6.62 9.97 6.02
N SER A 79 -5.84 10.84 5.38
CA SER A 79 -5.35 12.06 6.03
C SER A 79 -6.46 13.09 6.31
N ALA A 80 -7.59 13.00 5.61
CA ALA A 80 -8.69 13.96 5.75
C ALA A 80 -9.61 13.63 6.93
N CYS A 81 -9.98 12.36 7.11
CA CYS A 81 -10.95 11.92 8.13
C CYS A 81 -10.40 10.93 9.15
N GLY A 82 -9.14 10.48 9.02
CA GLY A 82 -8.51 9.52 9.91
C GLY A 82 -8.95 8.07 9.72
N GLN A 83 -9.82 7.77 8.74
CA GLN A 83 -10.32 6.42 8.51
C GLN A 83 -9.20 5.43 8.20
N LEU A 84 -9.21 4.29 8.89
CA LEU A 84 -8.32 3.16 8.58
C LEU A 84 -8.68 2.59 7.20
N LEU A 85 -7.72 2.61 6.28
CA LEU A 85 -7.86 2.06 4.93
C LEU A 85 -7.24 0.67 4.82
N ALA A 86 -6.08 0.44 5.46
CA ALA A 86 -5.41 -0.86 5.44
C ALA A 86 -4.48 -1.06 6.65
N ALA A 87 -4.36 -2.31 7.12
CA ALA A 87 -3.35 -2.73 8.09
C ALA A 87 -2.12 -3.27 7.35
N LEU A 88 -0.96 -2.65 7.57
CA LEU A 88 0.29 -2.94 6.89
C LEU A 88 1.25 -3.66 7.82
N TYR A 89 1.98 -4.63 7.28
CA TYR A 89 3.04 -5.35 7.97
C TYR A 89 4.29 -5.35 7.09
N ALA A 90 5.44 -5.15 7.71
CA ALA A 90 6.73 -5.16 7.05
C ALA A 90 7.76 -5.81 7.97
N ASP A 91 8.82 -6.36 7.38
CA ASP A 91 9.91 -6.92 8.17
C ASP A 91 10.55 -5.82 9.03
N LEU A 92 10.95 -6.18 10.25
CA LEU A 92 11.60 -5.28 11.21
C LEU A 92 12.72 -4.47 10.51
N GLY A 93 12.62 -3.14 10.55
CA GLY A 93 13.55 -2.21 9.89
C GLY A 93 13.08 -1.59 8.56
N SER A 94 12.05 -2.18 7.92
CA SER A 94 11.55 -1.74 6.61
C SER A 94 10.72 -0.44 6.65
N TRP A 95 10.12 -0.13 7.79
CA TRP A 95 9.30 1.09 7.98
C TRP A 95 10.10 2.39 7.90
N SER A 96 11.42 2.32 8.12
CA SER A 96 12.34 3.45 7.95
C SER A 96 12.36 3.95 6.50
N ALA A 97 12.31 3.03 5.53
CA ALA A 97 12.35 3.34 4.10
C ALA A 97 10.96 3.78 3.56
N ALA A 98 9.88 3.19 4.07
CA ALA A 98 8.51 3.54 3.70
C ALA A 98 8.12 4.98 4.12
N ARG A 99 8.83 5.58 5.09
CA ARG A 99 8.65 6.97 5.53
C ARG A 99 9.21 8.03 4.58
N SER A 100 10.01 7.65 3.58
CA SER A 100 10.36 8.62 2.54
C SER A 100 9.13 8.89 1.66
N PRO A 101 8.87 10.15 1.26
CA PRO A 101 7.75 10.49 0.36
C PRO A 101 7.81 9.80 -1.02
N ASN A 102 8.92 9.11 -1.32
CA ASN A 102 9.15 8.28 -2.51
C ASN A 102 9.22 6.77 -2.21
N GLY A 103 9.07 6.33 -0.95
CA GLY A 103 9.41 4.98 -0.47
C GLY A 103 8.47 3.86 -0.90
N LEU A 104 7.35 4.19 -1.55
CA LEU A 104 6.44 3.21 -2.17
C LEU A 104 6.66 3.05 -3.68
N ARG A 105 7.73 3.64 -4.25
CA ARG A 105 8.13 3.26 -5.61
C ARG A 105 8.52 1.79 -5.61
N PRO A 106 7.87 0.91 -6.39
CA PRO A 106 8.48 -0.36 -6.71
C PRO A 106 9.80 -0.05 -7.42
N GLU A 107 10.93 -0.36 -6.79
CA GLU A 107 12.22 -0.34 -7.45
C GLU A 107 12.20 -1.43 -8.52
N GLY A 108 11.83 -1.01 -9.74
CA GLY A 108 11.54 -1.88 -10.85
C GLY A 108 11.16 -1.11 -12.11
N SER A 109 11.79 0.04 -12.33
CA SER A 109 11.92 0.62 -13.67
C SER A 109 13.40 0.74 -14.00
N SER A 110 13.95 -0.38 -14.47
CA SER A 110 15.09 -0.34 -15.39
C SER A 110 14.63 0.48 -16.59
N GLN A 111 15.11 1.72 -16.70
CA GLN A 111 15.14 2.40 -17.99
C GLN A 111 16.45 2.01 -18.70
N PRO A 112 16.43 1.75 -20.01
CA PRO A 112 17.64 1.73 -20.82
C PRO A 112 18.31 3.12 -20.88
#